data_AF-A0A350YP95-F1
#
_entry.id   AF-A0A350YP95-F1
#
_cell.length_a   1.000
_cell.length_b   1.000
_cell.length_c   1.000
_cell.angle_alpha   90.00
_cell.angle_beta   90.00
_cell.angle_gamma   90.00
#
_symmetry.space_group_name_H-M   'P 1'
#
loop_
_entity.id
_entity.type
_entity.pdbx_description
1 polymer ?
#
loop_
_entity_poly.entity_id
_entity_poly.type
_entity_poly.pdbx_seq_one_letter_code
_entity_poly.pdbx_strand_id
1 'polypeptide(L)' 'MRSLVEVCGHDPVQAEQCALIVHLKGSCDIKLGIMEVLVAMSRSLNSKGLNTRVQDL' A
#
# COMPACT_ATOMS: atom_id res chain seq x y z
N MET A 1 5.82 7.14 -2.14
CA MET A 1 6.00 6.46 -0.84
C MET A 1 5.30 7.09 0.34
N ARG A 2 5.46 8.40 0.55
CA ARG A 2 4.73 9.19 1.57
C ARG A 2 3.25 8.79 1.75
N SER A 3 2.56 8.42 0.69
CA SER A 3 1.18 7.93 0.74
C SER A 3 1.00 6.68 1.62
N LEU A 4 1.98 5.76 1.66
CA LEU A 4 1.94 4.58 2.54
C LEU A 4 2.14 4.96 4.01
N VAL A 5 2.95 5.98 4.29
CA VAL A 5 3.08 6.55 5.65
C VAL A 5 1.74 7.18 6.06
N GLU A 6 1.19 8.04 5.21
CA GLU A 6 -0.05 8.79 5.48
C GLU A 6 -1.30 7.88 5.59
N VAL A 7 -1.43 6.86 4.73
CA VAL A 7 -2.66 6.04 4.61
C VAL A 7 -2.55 4.71 5.34
N CYS A 8 -1.39 4.05 5.31
CA CYS A 8 -1.20 2.71 5.89
C CYS A 8 -0.50 2.74 7.25
N GLY A 9 0.00 3.92 7.66
CA GLY A 9 0.76 4.10 8.90
C GLY A 9 2.14 3.44 8.85
N HIS A 10 2.75 3.32 7.66
CA HIS A 10 4.11 2.79 7.54
C HIS A 10 5.13 3.75 8.13
N ASP A 11 6.21 3.21 8.69
CA ASP A 11 7.43 3.98 8.91
C ASP A 11 8.06 4.40 7.56
N PRO A 12 8.76 5.55 7.48
CA PRO A 12 9.43 5.97 6.24
C PRO A 12 10.33 4.90 5.60
N VAL A 13 11.05 4.11 6.41
CA VAL A 13 11.93 3.04 5.92
C VAL A 13 11.12 1.88 5.34
N GLN A 14 10.04 1.45 6.01
CA GLN A 14 9.16 0.41 5.47
C GLN A 14 8.53 0.84 4.15
N ALA A 15 8.10 2.10 4.11
CA ALA A 15 7.59 2.70 2.90
C ALA A 15 8.67 2.61 1.81
N GLU A 16 9.89 3.11 2.07
CA GLU A 16 11.02 3.06 1.13
C GLU A 16 11.30 1.66 0.58
N GLN A 17 11.33 0.66 1.47
CA GLN A 17 11.47 -0.74 1.10
C GLN A 17 10.34 -1.22 0.20
N CYS A 18 9.09 -0.81 0.45
CA CYS A 18 7.96 -1.21 -0.39
C CYS A 18 8.13 -0.76 -1.85
N ALA A 19 8.45 0.51 -2.17
CA ALA A 19 8.66 0.81 -3.60
C ALA A 19 9.95 0.25 -4.15
N LEU A 20 10.99 -0.01 -3.34
CA LEU A 20 12.12 -0.76 -3.85
C LEU A 20 11.67 -2.16 -4.30
N ILE A 21 10.84 -2.84 -3.50
CA ILE A 21 10.27 -4.14 -3.86
C ILE A 21 9.37 -4.02 -5.09
N VAL A 22 8.44 -3.06 -5.15
CA VAL A 22 7.56 -2.87 -6.33
C VAL A 22 8.39 -2.55 -7.58
N HIS A 23 9.43 -1.72 -7.48
CA HIS A 23 10.29 -1.38 -8.60
C HIS A 23 11.03 -2.60 -9.16
N LEU A 24 11.52 -3.47 -8.27
CA LEU A 24 12.31 -4.63 -8.66
C LEU A 24 11.47 -5.88 -9.00
N LYS A 25 10.33 -6.06 -8.32
CA LYS A 25 9.51 -7.29 -8.38
C LYS A 25 8.11 -7.05 -8.96
N GLY A 26 7.77 -5.81 -9.31
CA GLY A 26 6.49 -5.42 -9.91
C GLY A 26 5.35 -5.19 -8.91
N SER A 27 5.35 -5.85 -7.75
CA SER A 27 4.32 -5.67 -6.72
C SER A 27 4.81 -6.09 -5.33
N CYS A 28 4.09 -5.67 -4.29
CA CYS A 28 4.29 -6.12 -2.91
C CYS A 28 3.00 -6.04 -2.11
N ASP A 29 2.88 -6.89 -1.09
CA ASP A 29 1.83 -6.77 -0.07
C ASP A 29 2.22 -5.70 0.95
N ILE A 30 1.30 -4.78 1.25
CA ILE A 30 1.57 -3.61 2.12
C ILE A 30 0.82 -3.65 3.45
N LYS A 31 -0.29 -4.40 3.53
CA LYS A 31 -1.14 -4.49 4.72
C LYS A 31 -2.04 -5.72 4.66
N LEU A 32 -2.26 -6.34 5.81
CA LEU A 32 -3.29 -7.35 6.05
C LEU A 32 -4.26 -6.83 7.10
N GLY A 33 -5.54 -7.17 6.98
CA GLY A 33 -6.57 -6.68 7.88
C GLY A 33 -7.98 -6.90 7.35
N ILE A 34 -8.93 -6.20 7.97
CA ILE A 34 -10.36 -6.29 7.68
C ILE A 34 -10.65 -5.72 6.28
N MET A 35 -11.46 -6.44 5.49
CA MET A 35 -11.76 -6.11 4.10
C MET A 35 -12.25 -4.68 3.91
N GLU A 36 -13.22 -4.21 4.71
CA GLU A 36 -13.77 -2.86 4.57
C GLU A 36 -12.70 -1.77 4.78
N VAL A 37 -11.79 -2.01 5.72
CA VAL A 37 -10.68 -1.09 6.02
C VAL A 37 -9.67 -1.09 4.86
N LEU A 38 -9.31 -2.27 4.37
CA LEU A 38 -8.36 -2.40 3.25
C LEU A 38 -8.93 -1.77 1.96
N VAL A 39 -10.22 -1.92 1.69
CA VAL A 39 -10.89 -1.29 0.54
C VAL A 39 -10.85 0.23 0.66
N ALA A 40 -11.13 0.78 1.85
CA ALA A 40 -11.03 2.22 2.09
C ALA A 40 -9.60 2.75 1.88
N MET A 41 -8.59 2.06 2.40
CA MET A 41 -7.18 2.40 2.19
C MET A 41 -6.79 2.33 0.71
N SER A 42 -7.18 1.26 0.01
CA SER A 42 -6.90 1.09 -1.42
C SER A 42 -7.50 2.21 -2.26
N ARG A 43 -8.74 2.64 -1.98
CA ARG A 43 -9.35 3.81 -2.65
C ARG A 43 -8.55 5.09 -2.40
N SER A 44 -8.08 5.32 -1.18
CA SER A 44 -7.26 6.49 -0.86
C SER A 44 -5.86 6.46 -1.49
N LEU A 45 -5.29 5.28 -1.71
CA LEU A 45 -4.00 5.14 -2.40
C LEU A 45 -4.18 5.33 -3.92
N ASN A 46 -5.25 4.78 -4.48
CA ASN A 46 -5.61 4.96 -5.89
C ASN A 46 -5.89 6.43 -6.24
N SER A 47 -6.56 7.19 -5.36
CA SER A 47 -6.77 8.64 -5.58
C SER A 47 -5.47 9.46 -5.52
N LYS A 48 -4.43 8.93 -4.86
CA LYS A 48 -3.07 9.49 -4.83
C LYS A 48 -2.20 8.98 -5.99
N GLY A 49 -2.77 8.27 -6.96
CA GLY A 49 -2.09 7.81 -8.18
C GLY A 49 -1.28 6.51 -8.03
N LEU A 50 -1.44 5.78 -6.92
CA LEU A 50 -0.86 4.44 -6.77
C LEU A 50 -1.80 3.40 -7.37
N ASN A 51 -1.28 2.27 -7.85
CA ASN A 51 -2.11 1.14 -8.29
C ASN A 51 -2.17 0.11 -7.17
N THR A 52 -3.29 0.05 -6.46
CA THR A 52 -3.51 -0.90 -5.35
C THR A 52 -4.79 -1.68 -5.53
N ARG A 53 -4.76 -2.95 -5.12
CA ARG A 53 -5.90 -3.86 -5.14
C ARG A 53 -5.96 -4.62 -3.82
N VAL A 54 -7.18 -4.96 -3.39
CA VAL A 54 -7.42 -5.83 -2.23
C VAL A 54 -7.77 -7.21 -2.78
N GLN A 55 -7.23 -8.24 -2.15
CA GLN A 55 -7.44 -9.64 -2.53
C GLN A 55 -7.84 -10.42 -1.28
N ASP A 56 -8.81 -11.32 -1.44
CA ASP A 56 -9.10 -12.36 -0.45
C ASP A 56 -7.97 -13.39 -0.46
N LEU A 57 -7.64 -13.92 0.71
CA LEU A 57 -6.66 -15.00 0.90
C LEU A 57 -7.31 -16.37 0.75
#